data_AF-A0A368L9X0-F1
#
_entry.id   AF-A0A368L9X0-F1
#
_cell.length_a   1.000
_cell.length_b   1.000
_cell.length_c   1.000
_cell.angle_alpha   90.00
_cell.angle_beta   90.00
_cell.angle_gamma   90.00
#
_symmetry.space_group_name_H-M   'P 1'
#
loop_
_entity.id
_entity.type
_entity.pdbx_description
1 polymer ?
#
loop_
_entity_poly.entity_id
_entity_poly.type
_entity_poly.pdbx_seq_one_letter_code
_entity_poly.pdbx_strand_id
1 'polypeptide(L)'
;MTYAFPARTARPALAPNTAYLIASGDLRESANTAGWETQRSVEAGVTAAVEKLGWSVTRAFGVDPATGHGFISSQRMGLEVFQNIPTDAPLIVAIANWQYSHHVLAGLRSHRGPILTVANFAGDWPGLVGLLGLNGSMTKAGIAYSTIWSVDFTDEWFAGGIREWISTGTITHDASHVRALPELPAGDERELGRALAEQLLEEKAIIGVLDEGCMGMYNAIIDDELLNPIGIYKERLSQSALYAEMQHVTDDEADAIGEWLIEKGMTFRLGTDETTELTERQLREQYRMYIAALRIADDFGLDAIGIQYQQGLKDLAPASDLPEGLLNSTERPPAFSRDGSRELFAGRAVPHFNEVDEGVAVDALVTDRVWRAMGLVPDNTLHDVRWGEEYDGEFVWVYEISGSVPGSHLGGWDKAEGWRQGHVFFPAGGATINGVSKPGEVVLSRVFIEDGVLQVDIFRGTVVELPDEETQRRKNATNPEWPIANVVLHGVTRDQFMARHKANHAQTVYAPDAETADKALLAKAAMFDKLGVRVNLVGDVAV
;
A
#
# COMPACT_ATOMS: atom_id res chain seq x y z
N MET A 1 13.31 35.08 41.90
CA MET A 1 13.82 33.95 41.09
C MET A 1 13.84 34.40 39.64
N THR A 2 14.94 34.22 38.92
CA THR A 2 15.02 34.43 37.47
C THR A 2 14.84 33.10 36.78
N TYR A 3 13.75 32.96 36.03
CA TYR A 3 13.51 31.77 35.21
C TYR A 3 14.30 31.87 33.91
N ALA A 4 14.89 30.76 33.47
CA ALA A 4 15.46 30.64 32.13
C ALA A 4 14.34 30.26 31.17
N PHE A 5 13.95 31.19 30.30
CA PHE A 5 12.98 30.92 29.24
C PHE A 5 13.71 30.35 28.01
N PRO A 6 13.13 29.38 27.29
CA PRO A 6 13.73 28.86 26.08
C PRO A 6 13.79 29.94 24.99
N ALA A 7 14.89 29.99 24.26
CA ALA A 7 15.00 30.82 23.06
C ALA A 7 14.01 30.31 22.01
N ARG A 8 13.21 31.21 21.42
CA ARG A 8 12.30 30.87 20.33
C ARG A 8 13.10 30.74 19.03
N THR A 9 12.84 29.70 18.26
CA THR A 9 13.39 29.56 16.90
C THR A 9 12.88 30.70 16.03
N ALA A 10 13.79 31.51 15.49
CA ALA A 10 13.46 32.52 14.50
C ALA A 10 13.32 31.86 13.12
N ARG A 11 12.16 32.02 12.49
CA ARG A 11 11.91 31.53 11.12
C ARG A 11 12.19 32.64 10.10
N PRO A 12 12.57 32.30 8.86
CA PRO A 12 12.75 33.29 7.81
C PRO A 12 11.43 33.99 7.47
N ALA A 13 11.54 35.24 6.98
CA ALA A 13 10.39 35.96 6.44
C ALA A 13 10.01 35.40 5.07
N LEU A 14 8.71 35.32 4.78
CA LEU A 14 8.21 34.91 3.47
C LEU A 14 8.47 36.01 2.44
N ALA A 15 9.21 35.68 1.38
CA ALA A 15 9.39 36.57 0.23
C ALA A 15 8.12 36.58 -0.65
N PRO A 16 7.79 37.72 -1.30
CA PRO A 16 6.65 37.79 -2.21
C PRO A 16 6.79 36.83 -3.39
N ASN A 17 5.69 36.19 -3.79
CA ASN A 17 5.63 35.25 -4.92
C ASN A 17 6.70 34.14 -4.84
N THR A 18 6.90 33.57 -3.65
CA THR A 18 7.83 32.48 -3.41
C THR A 18 7.10 31.26 -2.86
N ALA A 19 7.26 30.12 -3.53
CA ALA A 19 6.90 28.80 -3.02
C ALA A 19 8.17 28.11 -2.47
N TYR A 20 8.00 27.29 -1.44
CA TYR A 20 9.08 26.46 -0.89
C TYR A 20 8.93 25.03 -1.37
N LEU A 21 10.04 24.38 -1.70
CA LEU A 21 10.06 23.00 -2.15
C LEU A 21 10.83 22.12 -1.17
N ILE A 22 10.24 20.97 -0.83
CA ILE A 22 10.88 19.87 -0.11
C ILE A 22 10.70 18.55 -0.87
N ALA A 23 11.60 17.60 -0.61
CA ALA A 23 11.51 16.23 -1.09
C ALA A 23 11.65 15.28 0.12
N SER A 24 10.60 14.51 0.42
CA SER A 24 10.65 13.42 1.40
C SER A 24 11.27 12.20 0.73
N GLY A 25 12.18 11.50 1.40
CA GLY A 25 12.81 10.30 0.86
C GLY A 25 12.53 9.04 1.67
N ASP A 26 13.22 7.99 1.24
CA ASP A 26 13.26 6.69 1.88
C ASP A 26 14.18 6.72 3.12
N LEU A 27 13.93 5.85 4.09
CA LEU A 27 14.89 5.62 5.18
C LEU A 27 16.11 4.80 4.71
N ARG A 28 15.93 3.98 3.66
CA ARG A 28 16.98 3.19 3.01
C ARG A 28 17.81 4.09 2.11
N GLU A 29 19.09 4.27 2.45
CA GLU A 29 20.01 5.13 1.72
C GLU A 29 20.21 4.70 0.25
N SER A 30 20.22 3.38 -0.01
CA SER A 30 20.32 2.81 -1.36
C SER A 30 19.22 3.32 -2.29
N ALA A 31 17.99 3.40 -1.80
CA ALA A 31 16.84 3.89 -2.56
C ALA A 31 16.95 5.39 -2.85
N ASN A 32 17.39 6.18 -1.86
CA ASN A 32 17.59 7.62 -2.03
C ASN A 32 18.67 7.91 -3.08
N THR A 33 19.81 7.24 -3.00
CA THR A 33 20.91 7.40 -3.95
C THR A 33 20.46 7.02 -5.37
N ALA A 34 19.76 5.89 -5.52
CA ALA A 34 19.36 5.39 -6.84
C ALA A 34 18.25 6.23 -7.51
N GLY A 35 17.29 6.74 -6.73
CA GLY A 35 16.17 7.57 -7.25
C GLY A 35 16.48 9.07 -7.37
N TRP A 36 17.69 9.52 -7.00
CA TRP A 36 17.98 10.96 -6.88
C TRP A 36 17.91 11.72 -8.20
N GLU A 37 18.37 11.14 -9.31
CA GLU A 37 18.33 11.85 -10.60
C GLU A 37 16.91 12.05 -11.12
N THR A 38 16.03 11.05 -10.91
CA THR A 38 14.60 11.18 -11.19
C THR A 38 13.98 12.28 -10.35
N GLN A 39 14.28 12.33 -9.04
CA GLN A 39 13.81 13.42 -8.17
C GLN A 39 14.27 14.80 -8.63
N ARG A 40 15.54 14.97 -9.01
CA ARG A 40 16.05 16.24 -9.54
C ARG A 40 15.31 16.68 -10.79
N SER A 41 14.97 15.74 -11.67
CA SER A 41 14.21 16.01 -12.89
C SER A 41 12.79 16.48 -12.57
N VAL A 42 12.12 15.86 -11.59
CA VAL A 42 10.82 16.31 -11.07
C VAL A 42 10.91 17.71 -10.46
N GLU A 43 11.88 17.96 -9.58
CA GLU A 43 12.08 19.28 -8.97
C GLU A 43 12.30 20.37 -10.04
N ALA A 44 13.06 20.07 -11.10
CA ALA A 44 13.32 21.00 -12.19
C ALA A 44 12.05 21.29 -13.02
N GLY A 45 11.27 20.26 -13.38
CA GLY A 45 10.03 20.42 -14.14
C GLY A 45 8.99 21.24 -13.39
N VAL A 46 8.78 20.93 -12.11
CA VAL A 46 7.87 21.67 -11.22
C VAL A 46 8.34 23.13 -11.06
N THR A 47 9.63 23.34 -10.84
CA THR A 47 10.20 24.70 -10.71
C THR A 47 9.96 25.51 -11.97
N ALA A 48 10.23 24.94 -13.15
CA ALA A 48 10.02 25.61 -14.43
C ALA A 48 8.54 25.99 -14.66
N ALA A 49 7.59 25.14 -14.24
CA ALA A 49 6.17 25.43 -14.35
C ALA A 49 5.73 26.60 -13.44
N VAL A 50 6.23 26.64 -12.21
CA VAL A 50 5.97 27.74 -11.26
C VAL A 50 6.61 29.06 -11.74
N GLU A 51 7.84 29.01 -12.24
CA GLU A 51 8.56 30.19 -12.73
C GLU A 51 7.93 30.83 -13.98
N LYS A 52 7.35 30.01 -14.87
CA LYS A 52 6.57 30.50 -16.02
C LYS A 52 5.37 31.37 -15.61
N LEU A 53 4.87 31.21 -14.39
CA LEU A 53 3.76 31.99 -13.83
C LEU A 53 4.24 33.22 -13.03
N GLY A 54 5.54 33.54 -13.08
CA GLY A 54 6.12 34.72 -12.42
C GLY A 54 6.40 34.53 -10.92
N TRP A 55 6.41 33.29 -10.45
CA TRP A 55 6.78 32.92 -9.08
C TRP A 55 8.21 32.41 -9.00
N SER A 56 8.74 32.32 -7.79
CA SER A 56 10.06 31.73 -7.50
C SER A 56 9.89 30.47 -6.65
N VAL A 57 10.76 29.48 -6.84
CA VAL A 57 10.81 28.29 -5.98
C VAL A 57 12.10 28.30 -5.17
N THR A 58 11.97 28.22 -3.84
CA THR A 58 13.09 28.06 -2.92
C THR A 58 13.13 26.63 -2.39
N ARG A 59 14.17 25.87 -2.74
CA ARG A 59 14.42 24.57 -2.10
C ARG A 59 14.80 24.81 -0.63
N ALA A 60 14.05 24.23 0.31
CA ALA A 60 14.20 24.55 1.74
C ALA A 60 15.53 24.08 2.35
N PHE A 61 16.24 23.18 1.67
CA PHE A 61 17.56 22.68 2.04
C PHE A 61 18.31 22.21 0.79
N GLY A 62 19.63 22.06 0.87
CA GLY A 62 20.47 21.63 -0.27
C GLY A 62 20.65 20.12 -0.37
N VAL A 63 21.48 19.70 -1.32
CA VAL A 63 22.02 18.33 -1.40
C VAL A 63 23.07 18.16 -0.30
N ASP A 64 23.02 17.06 0.44
CA ASP A 64 24.07 16.73 1.40
C ASP A 64 25.29 16.18 0.63
N PRO A 65 26.48 16.80 0.72
CA PRO A 65 27.69 16.29 0.07
C PRO A 65 28.11 14.89 0.52
N ALA A 66 27.70 14.45 1.71
CA ALA A 66 28.05 13.15 2.25
C ALA A 66 27.22 12.01 1.65
N THR A 67 25.92 12.22 1.47
CA THR A 67 25.01 11.21 0.90
C THR A 67 24.80 11.38 -0.61
N GLY A 68 25.08 12.56 -1.16
CA GLY A 68 24.99 12.85 -2.59
C GLY A 68 23.56 13.11 -3.10
N HIS A 69 22.56 13.12 -2.22
CA HIS A 69 21.16 13.39 -2.57
C HIS A 69 20.56 14.49 -1.66
N GLY A 70 19.40 15.01 -2.07
CA GLY A 70 18.69 16.09 -1.38
C GLY A 70 17.39 15.64 -0.71
N PHE A 71 17.26 14.40 -0.25
CA PHE A 71 16.03 13.92 0.38
C PHE A 71 16.01 14.17 1.88
N ILE A 72 14.82 14.38 2.46
CA ILE A 72 14.60 14.26 3.90
C ILE A 72 14.53 12.77 4.23
N SER A 73 15.56 12.24 4.90
CA SER A 73 15.71 10.81 5.20
C SER A 73 15.46 10.44 6.67
N SER A 74 15.03 11.39 7.50
CA SER A 74 14.61 11.10 8.88
C SER A 74 13.61 12.11 9.42
N GLN A 75 12.86 11.71 10.44
CA GLN A 75 11.97 12.62 11.16
C GLN A 75 12.71 13.79 11.82
N ARG A 76 13.95 13.57 12.31
CA ARG A 76 14.76 14.64 12.90
C ARG A 76 15.15 15.68 11.87
N MET A 77 15.65 15.22 10.72
CA MET A 77 15.98 16.09 9.60
C MET A 77 14.76 16.87 9.12
N GLY A 78 13.59 16.23 9.00
CA GLY A 78 12.35 16.92 8.65
C GLY A 78 12.00 18.06 9.61
N LEU A 79 12.07 17.82 10.92
CA LEU A 79 11.85 18.87 11.92
C LEU A 79 12.84 20.04 11.81
N GLU A 80 14.09 19.79 11.42
CA GLU A 80 15.10 20.82 11.21
C GLU A 80 14.86 21.61 9.92
N VAL A 81 14.49 20.93 8.83
CA VAL A 81 14.13 21.57 7.55
C VAL A 81 12.96 22.53 7.74
N PHE A 82 11.89 22.10 8.43
CA PHE A 82 10.71 22.94 8.64
C PHE A 82 10.95 24.17 9.54
N GLN A 83 12.06 24.22 10.30
CA GLN A 83 12.45 25.43 11.03
C GLN A 83 12.92 26.55 10.09
N ASN A 84 13.37 26.19 8.89
CA ASN A 84 13.84 27.11 7.86
C ASN A 84 12.77 27.45 6.82
N ILE A 85 11.51 27.06 7.05
CA ILE A 85 10.38 27.36 6.18
C ILE A 85 9.44 28.34 6.89
N PRO A 86 9.06 29.48 6.27
CA PRO A 86 8.02 30.35 6.80
C PRO A 86 6.70 29.56 6.91
N THR A 87 6.05 29.62 8.07
CA THR A 87 4.86 28.80 8.37
C THR A 87 3.69 29.01 7.41
N ASP A 88 3.59 30.18 6.80
CA ASP A 88 2.48 30.57 5.94
C ASP A 88 2.85 30.48 4.44
N ALA A 89 4.05 29.98 4.12
CA ALA A 89 4.52 29.87 2.74
C ALA A 89 3.73 28.81 1.96
N PRO A 90 3.45 29.02 0.67
CA PRO A 90 3.07 27.93 -0.23
C PRO A 90 4.17 26.87 -0.24
N LEU A 91 3.82 25.62 0.10
CA LEU A 91 4.77 24.51 0.26
C LEU A 91 4.46 23.44 -0.78
N ILE A 92 5.48 23.09 -1.57
CA ILE A 92 5.45 22.02 -2.55
C ILE A 92 6.25 20.85 -1.98
N VAL A 93 5.63 19.68 -1.93
CA VAL A 93 6.28 18.40 -1.64
C VAL A 93 6.40 17.63 -2.95
N ALA A 94 7.60 17.63 -3.53
CA ALA A 94 7.89 16.95 -4.79
C ALA A 94 8.35 15.51 -4.52
N ILE A 95 7.73 14.54 -5.17
CA ILE A 95 7.88 13.11 -4.88
C ILE A 95 8.12 12.35 -6.20
N ALA A 96 9.30 11.75 -6.33
CA ALA A 96 9.65 10.92 -7.49
C ALA A 96 10.03 9.48 -7.11
N ASN A 97 9.98 9.15 -5.82
CA ASN A 97 10.34 7.84 -5.28
C ASN A 97 9.43 7.51 -4.09
N TRP A 98 9.52 6.28 -3.58
CA TRP A 98 8.94 5.93 -2.30
C TRP A 98 9.50 6.84 -1.20
N GLN A 99 8.62 7.27 -0.31
CA GLN A 99 8.97 8.22 0.74
C GLN A 99 8.26 7.84 2.04
N TYR A 100 8.90 8.15 3.16
CA TYR A 100 8.36 7.80 4.47
C TYR A 100 7.62 9.01 5.03
N SER A 101 6.29 9.00 4.96
CA SER A 101 5.44 10.16 5.30
C SER A 101 5.75 10.76 6.67
N HIS A 102 6.10 9.92 7.65
CA HIS A 102 6.47 10.36 9.00
C HIS A 102 7.70 11.29 9.06
N HIS A 103 8.57 11.31 8.04
CA HIS A 103 9.70 12.24 7.94
C HIS A 103 9.23 13.70 7.91
N VAL A 104 8.13 13.97 7.21
CA VAL A 104 7.63 15.33 6.98
C VAL A 104 6.35 15.64 7.77
N LEU A 105 5.62 14.62 8.23
CA LEU A 105 4.30 14.77 8.86
C LEU A 105 4.27 15.79 10.01
N ALA A 106 5.25 15.76 10.91
CA ALA A 106 5.29 16.69 12.05
C ALA A 106 5.45 18.15 11.61
N GLY A 107 6.24 18.38 10.56
CA GLY A 107 6.38 19.69 9.93
C GLY A 107 5.07 20.15 9.30
N LEU A 108 4.48 19.28 8.48
CA LEU A 108 3.21 19.54 7.76
C LEU A 108 2.06 19.86 8.72
N ARG A 109 1.95 19.15 9.87
CA ARG A 109 0.92 19.42 10.89
C ARG A 109 0.97 20.84 11.47
N SER A 110 2.15 21.45 11.50
CA SER A 110 2.37 22.80 12.04
C SER A 110 2.43 23.89 10.97
N HIS A 111 2.40 23.49 9.69
CA HIS A 111 2.40 24.38 8.56
C HIS A 111 1.01 24.99 8.36
N ARG A 112 0.95 26.26 7.97
CA ARG A 112 -0.31 27.03 7.80
C ARG A 112 -0.56 27.49 6.38
N GLY A 113 0.48 27.57 5.56
CA GLY A 113 0.35 27.90 4.14
C GLY A 113 -0.26 26.74 3.33
N PRO A 114 -0.70 26.99 2.09
CA PRO A 114 -1.22 25.94 1.23
C PRO A 114 -0.13 24.91 0.93
N ILE A 115 -0.53 23.63 0.88
CA ILE A 115 0.35 22.49 0.59
C ILE A 115 -0.04 21.91 -0.76
N LEU A 116 0.95 21.67 -1.63
CA LEU A 116 0.82 20.93 -2.87
C LEU A 116 1.72 19.71 -2.82
N THR A 117 1.18 18.52 -3.03
CA THR A 117 1.97 17.33 -3.35
C THR A 117 2.04 17.15 -4.86
N VAL A 118 3.20 16.80 -5.38
CA VAL A 118 3.41 16.63 -6.83
C VAL A 118 4.32 15.44 -7.13
N ALA A 119 3.96 14.65 -8.14
CA ALA A 119 4.79 13.54 -8.61
C ALA A 119 4.88 13.47 -10.14
N ASN A 120 5.92 12.79 -10.64
CA ASN A 120 5.93 12.31 -12.02
C ASN A 120 4.95 11.14 -12.18
N PHE A 121 4.31 11.07 -13.34
CA PHE A 121 3.44 9.97 -13.73
C PHE A 121 4.24 8.94 -14.55
N ALA A 122 5.09 8.17 -13.87
CA ALA A 122 5.97 7.18 -14.48
C ALA A 122 6.12 5.93 -13.58
N GLY A 123 6.50 4.80 -14.18
CA GLY A 123 6.62 3.51 -13.48
C GLY A 123 8.01 3.21 -12.90
N ASP A 124 9.05 3.89 -13.39
CA ASP A 124 10.47 3.60 -13.13
C ASP A 124 10.82 3.64 -11.65
N TRP A 125 10.25 4.60 -10.92
CA TRP A 125 10.32 4.70 -9.47
C TRP A 125 8.91 4.85 -8.88
N PRO A 126 8.69 4.40 -7.63
CA PRO A 126 7.39 4.44 -6.95
C PRO A 126 7.00 5.86 -6.47
N GLY A 127 7.12 6.87 -7.34
CA GLY A 127 6.74 8.26 -7.04
C GLY A 127 5.24 8.42 -6.79
N LEU A 128 4.39 7.77 -7.60
CA LEU A 128 2.93 7.78 -7.41
C LEU A 128 2.52 7.06 -6.13
N VAL A 129 3.18 5.95 -5.81
CA VAL A 129 3.01 5.21 -4.55
C VAL A 129 3.36 6.12 -3.37
N GLY A 130 4.52 6.79 -3.41
CA GLY A 130 4.94 7.75 -2.38
C GLY A 130 3.99 8.94 -2.23
N LEU A 131 3.46 9.45 -3.35
CA LEU A 131 2.47 10.53 -3.41
C LEU A 131 1.18 10.13 -2.69
N LEU A 132 0.61 8.99 -3.07
CA LEU A 132 -0.63 8.48 -2.49
C LEU A 132 -0.47 8.14 -1.00
N GLY A 133 0.68 7.59 -0.60
CA GLY A 133 1.01 7.34 0.81
C GLY A 133 1.07 8.63 1.65
N LEU A 134 1.66 9.72 1.12
CA LEU A 134 1.66 11.02 1.80
C LEU A 134 0.26 11.64 1.85
N ASN A 135 -0.46 11.61 0.72
CA ASN A 135 -1.81 12.15 0.60
C ASN A 135 -2.76 11.46 1.59
N GLY A 136 -2.73 10.13 1.67
CA GLY A 136 -3.46 9.37 2.69
C GLY A 136 -3.07 9.77 4.11
N SER A 137 -1.78 9.99 4.37
CA SER A 137 -1.28 10.36 5.70
C SER A 137 -1.73 11.75 6.12
N MET A 138 -1.75 12.71 5.19
CA MET A 138 -2.27 14.07 5.43
C MET A 138 -3.79 14.08 5.59
N THR A 139 -4.50 13.27 4.80
CA THR A 139 -5.96 13.09 4.91
C THR A 139 -6.32 12.60 6.30
N LYS A 140 -5.70 11.49 6.77
CA LYS A 140 -5.86 10.99 8.13
C LYS A 140 -5.54 12.03 9.19
N ALA A 141 -4.49 12.83 8.97
CA ALA A 141 -4.05 13.85 9.90
C ALA A 141 -4.95 15.11 9.94
N GLY A 142 -5.95 15.22 9.06
CA GLY A 142 -6.79 16.41 8.91
C GLY A 142 -6.03 17.61 8.32
N ILE A 143 -4.96 17.36 7.56
CA ILE A 143 -4.15 18.40 6.91
C ILE A 143 -4.72 18.63 5.52
N ALA A 144 -5.12 19.87 5.23
CA ALA A 144 -5.56 20.24 3.89
C ALA A 144 -4.37 20.27 2.91
N TYR A 145 -4.54 19.66 1.74
CA TYR A 145 -3.55 19.66 0.66
C TYR A 145 -4.25 19.67 -0.70
N SER A 146 -3.52 20.12 -1.72
CA SER A 146 -3.81 19.82 -3.12
C SER A 146 -2.78 18.82 -3.65
N THR A 147 -3.14 18.11 -4.71
CA THR A 147 -2.26 17.14 -5.34
C THR A 147 -2.35 17.23 -6.86
N ILE A 148 -1.25 16.96 -7.55
CA ILE A 148 -1.18 16.98 -9.01
C ILE A 148 -0.03 16.08 -9.49
N TRP A 149 -0.05 15.65 -10.75
CA TRP A 149 0.99 14.80 -11.34
C TRP A 149 1.21 15.19 -12.80
N SER A 150 2.30 14.75 -13.42
CA SER A 150 2.48 14.91 -14.87
C SER A 150 3.53 13.94 -15.39
N VAL A 151 3.43 13.58 -16.66
CA VAL A 151 4.47 12.81 -17.35
C VAL A 151 5.75 13.65 -17.53
N ASP A 152 5.63 14.93 -17.88
CA ASP A 152 6.77 15.79 -18.21
C ASP A 152 6.70 17.24 -17.68
N PHE A 153 5.64 17.58 -16.94
CA PHE A 153 5.36 18.89 -16.34
C PHE A 153 5.14 20.03 -17.35
N THR A 154 4.90 19.71 -18.62
CA THR A 154 4.68 20.69 -19.69
C THR A 154 3.26 20.72 -20.25
N ASP A 155 2.43 19.75 -19.90
CA ASP A 155 1.04 19.66 -20.35
C ASP A 155 0.15 20.77 -19.75
N GLU A 156 -0.91 21.16 -20.48
CA GLU A 156 -1.79 22.26 -20.06
C GLU A 156 -2.64 21.90 -18.83
N TRP A 157 -2.94 20.62 -18.60
CA TRP A 157 -3.67 20.20 -17.40
C TRP A 157 -2.84 20.49 -16.15
N PHE A 158 -1.56 20.10 -16.17
CA PHE A 158 -0.60 20.42 -15.11
C PHE A 158 -0.40 21.92 -14.95
N ALA A 159 -0.12 22.64 -16.03
CA ALA A 159 0.08 24.10 -15.99
C ALA A 159 -1.17 24.84 -15.46
N GLY A 160 -2.36 24.36 -15.82
CA GLY A 160 -3.64 24.85 -15.30
C GLY A 160 -3.79 24.65 -13.81
N GLY A 161 -3.49 23.44 -13.30
CA GLY A 161 -3.53 23.14 -11.87
C GLY A 161 -2.53 23.94 -11.05
N ILE A 162 -1.29 24.11 -11.53
CA ILE A 162 -0.30 24.98 -10.84
C ILE A 162 -0.78 26.44 -10.80
N ARG A 163 -1.41 26.94 -11.88
CA ARG A 163 -1.99 28.28 -11.93
C ARG A 163 -3.15 28.46 -10.94
N GLU A 164 -4.02 27.47 -10.83
CA GLU A 164 -5.11 27.45 -9.84
C GLU A 164 -4.55 27.45 -8.41
N TRP A 165 -3.59 26.55 -8.13
CA TRP A 165 -3.01 26.42 -6.80
C TRP A 165 -2.27 27.68 -6.34
N ILE A 166 -1.48 28.29 -7.22
CA ILE A 166 -0.77 29.53 -6.91
C ILE A 166 -1.74 30.68 -6.58
N SER A 167 -2.88 30.74 -7.28
CA SER A 167 -3.83 31.85 -7.13
C SER A 167 -4.82 31.65 -5.97
N THR A 168 -5.15 30.41 -5.63
CA THR A 168 -6.22 30.09 -4.66
C THR A 168 -5.73 29.30 -3.44
N GLY A 169 -4.56 28.68 -3.53
CA GLY A 169 -4.07 27.70 -2.56
C GLY A 169 -4.65 26.29 -2.74
N THR A 170 -5.48 26.07 -3.76
CA THR A 170 -6.20 24.80 -4.00
C THR A 170 -6.17 24.38 -5.47
N ILE A 171 -6.36 23.08 -5.74
CA ILE A 171 -6.65 22.52 -7.07
C ILE A 171 -8.00 21.83 -6.99
N THR A 172 -8.88 22.12 -7.95
CA THR A 172 -10.21 21.49 -8.03
C THR A 172 -10.15 20.28 -8.94
N HIS A 173 -10.40 19.09 -8.38
CA HIS A 173 -10.51 17.85 -9.14
C HIS A 173 -11.98 17.44 -9.33
N ASP A 174 -12.28 16.78 -10.44
CA ASP A 174 -13.59 16.16 -10.66
C ASP A 174 -13.75 14.93 -9.76
N ALA A 175 -14.72 14.99 -8.84
CA ALA A 175 -15.08 13.90 -7.93
C ALA A 175 -16.46 13.29 -8.24
N SER A 176 -17.03 13.56 -9.42
CA SER A 176 -18.38 13.12 -9.79
C SER A 176 -18.58 11.59 -9.83
N HIS A 177 -17.48 10.84 -9.95
CA HIS A 177 -17.45 9.39 -9.88
C HIS A 177 -17.62 8.82 -8.46
N VAL A 178 -17.57 9.65 -7.41
CA VAL A 178 -17.72 9.22 -6.01
C VAL A 178 -19.11 9.57 -5.49
N ARG A 179 -19.81 8.59 -4.93
CA ARG A 179 -21.13 8.79 -4.33
C ARG A 179 -21.25 8.08 -2.99
N ALA A 180 -22.01 8.67 -2.07
CA ALA A 180 -22.36 7.99 -0.83
C ALA A 180 -23.19 6.73 -1.12
N LEU A 181 -23.09 5.74 -0.23
CA LEU A 181 -23.96 4.56 -0.27
C LEU A 181 -25.45 4.98 -0.17
N PRO A 182 -26.30 4.62 -1.15
CA PRO A 182 -27.74 4.83 -1.04
C PRO A 182 -28.37 3.83 -0.07
N GLU A 183 -29.67 3.93 0.16
CA GLU A 183 -30.40 2.84 0.80
C GLU A 183 -30.31 1.57 -0.07
N LEU A 184 -29.72 0.52 0.49
CA LEU A 184 -29.55 -0.75 -0.22
C LEU A 184 -30.90 -1.47 -0.41
N PRO A 185 -31.14 -2.09 -1.57
CA PRO A 185 -32.36 -2.85 -1.82
C PRO A 185 -32.49 -3.99 -0.81
N ALA A 186 -33.74 -4.36 -0.50
CA ALA A 186 -34.01 -5.56 0.28
C ALA A 186 -33.60 -6.79 -0.55
N GLY A 187 -32.88 -7.73 0.05
CA GLY A 187 -32.38 -8.92 -0.62
C GLY A 187 -31.41 -9.71 0.26
N ASP A 188 -31.07 -10.90 -0.19
CA ASP A 188 -30.25 -11.84 0.57
C ASP A 188 -28.84 -11.29 0.81
N GLU A 189 -28.26 -10.54 -0.14
CA GLU A 189 -26.94 -9.92 -0.03
C GLU A 189 -26.91 -8.85 1.07
N ARG A 190 -27.95 -8.01 1.16
CA ARG A 190 -28.07 -6.99 2.23
C ARG A 190 -28.21 -7.65 3.59
N GLU A 191 -29.07 -8.66 3.71
CA GLU A 191 -29.29 -9.36 4.99
C GLU A 191 -28.05 -10.17 5.39
N LEU A 192 -27.34 -10.78 4.43
CA LEU A 192 -26.07 -11.46 4.67
C LEU A 192 -25.01 -10.50 5.24
N GLY A 193 -24.79 -9.36 4.58
CA GLY A 193 -23.79 -8.38 5.03
C GLY A 193 -24.10 -7.87 6.45
N ARG A 194 -25.37 -7.59 6.74
CA ARG A 194 -25.80 -7.16 8.08
C ARG A 194 -25.62 -8.26 9.12
N ALA A 195 -25.97 -9.50 8.81
CA ALA A 195 -25.81 -10.63 9.71
C ALA A 195 -24.32 -10.90 10.02
N LEU A 196 -23.44 -10.83 9.03
CA LEU A 196 -21.99 -10.98 9.23
C LEU A 196 -21.40 -9.84 10.07
N ALA A 197 -21.88 -8.61 9.90
CA ALA A 197 -21.48 -7.48 10.74
C ALA A 197 -21.93 -7.69 12.20
N GLU A 198 -23.17 -8.13 12.43
CA GLU A 198 -23.67 -8.45 13.77
C GLU A 198 -22.85 -9.58 14.40
N GLN A 199 -22.56 -10.64 13.64
CA GLN A 199 -21.68 -11.72 14.08
C GLN A 199 -20.29 -11.21 14.48
N LEU A 200 -19.65 -10.37 13.66
CA LEU A 200 -18.34 -9.79 13.99
C LEU A 200 -18.41 -8.91 15.25
N LEU A 201 -19.49 -8.15 15.43
CA LEU A 201 -19.69 -7.34 16.63
C LEU A 201 -19.92 -8.18 17.89
N GLU A 202 -20.45 -9.39 17.77
CA GLU A 202 -20.66 -10.31 18.90
C GLU A 202 -19.42 -11.13 19.22
N GLU A 203 -18.84 -11.78 18.21
CA GLU A 203 -17.70 -12.70 18.34
C GLU A 203 -16.36 -11.97 18.49
N LYS A 204 -16.28 -10.75 17.95
CA LYS A 204 -15.06 -9.96 17.77
C LYS A 204 -14.06 -10.63 16.83
N ALA A 205 -13.07 -9.85 16.40
CA ALA A 205 -11.90 -10.37 15.69
C ALA A 205 -10.61 -9.78 16.26
N ILE A 206 -9.53 -10.56 16.20
CA ILE A 206 -8.19 -10.16 16.62
C ILE A 206 -7.28 -10.09 15.40
N ILE A 207 -6.67 -8.94 15.16
CA ILE A 207 -5.59 -8.78 14.16
C ILE A 207 -4.24 -8.73 14.87
N GLY A 208 -3.33 -9.61 14.51
CA GLY A 208 -1.96 -9.59 15.01
C GLY A 208 -1.08 -8.67 14.20
N VAL A 209 -0.52 -7.65 14.83
CA VAL A 209 0.33 -6.65 14.19
C VAL A 209 1.77 -6.87 14.66
N LEU A 210 2.63 -7.43 13.82
CA LEU A 210 4.04 -7.64 14.13
C LEU A 210 4.82 -6.34 13.87
N ASP A 211 5.05 -5.56 14.94
CA ASP A 211 5.53 -4.18 14.95
C ASP A 211 4.63 -3.21 14.16
N GLU A 212 3.93 -2.30 14.85
CA GLU A 212 2.95 -1.38 14.23
C GLU A 212 3.64 -0.29 13.38
N GLY A 213 3.13 -0.06 12.16
CA GLY A 213 3.56 0.99 11.26
C GLY A 213 4.79 0.65 10.40
N CYS A 214 4.57 0.29 9.15
CA CYS A 214 5.64 0.01 8.19
C CYS A 214 6.07 1.27 7.43
N MET A 215 7.39 1.43 7.23
CA MET A 215 7.99 2.46 6.36
C MET A 215 7.43 3.89 6.48
N GLY A 216 6.99 4.28 7.69
CA GLY A 216 6.44 5.61 7.91
C GLY A 216 5.06 5.88 7.31
N MET A 217 4.33 4.84 6.89
CA MET A 217 2.94 4.90 6.42
C MET A 217 1.99 5.25 7.56
N TYR A 218 1.92 6.52 7.91
CA TYR A 218 1.02 6.98 8.97
C TYR A 218 -0.46 6.70 8.63
N ASN A 219 -0.82 6.69 7.34
CA ASN A 219 -2.15 6.32 6.84
C ASN A 219 -2.55 4.87 7.10
N ALA A 220 -1.58 3.97 7.22
CA ALA A 220 -1.78 2.54 7.35
C ALA A 220 -2.08 2.10 8.81
N ILE A 221 -1.79 2.96 9.79
CA ILE A 221 -2.11 2.73 11.20
C ILE A 221 -3.55 3.21 11.45
N ILE A 222 -4.37 2.48 12.19
CA ILE A 222 -5.71 2.90 12.62
C ILE A 222 -5.75 2.99 14.14
N ASP A 223 -6.29 4.08 14.70
CA ASP A 223 -6.40 4.21 16.14
C ASP A 223 -7.38 3.17 16.74
N ASP A 224 -7.08 2.61 17.91
CA ASP A 224 -7.90 1.56 18.55
C ASP A 224 -9.36 2.03 18.77
N GLU A 225 -9.56 3.32 19.02
CA GLU A 225 -10.90 3.92 19.19
C GLU A 225 -11.73 3.96 17.90
N LEU A 226 -11.11 3.71 16.75
CA LEU A 226 -11.79 3.54 15.47
C LEU A 226 -12.00 2.05 15.13
N LEU A 227 -11.09 1.15 15.53
CA LEU A 227 -11.22 -0.29 15.29
C LEU A 227 -12.14 -1.02 16.28
N ASN A 228 -12.02 -0.74 17.57
CA ASN A 228 -12.76 -1.47 18.60
C ASN A 228 -14.29 -1.36 18.43
N PRO A 229 -14.87 -0.21 18.05
CA PRO A 229 -16.31 -0.10 17.81
C PRO A 229 -16.83 -1.00 16.68
N ILE A 230 -16.00 -1.29 15.68
CA ILE A 230 -16.36 -2.20 14.57
C ILE A 230 -16.07 -3.67 14.90
N GLY A 231 -15.71 -3.98 16.15
CA GLY A 231 -15.51 -5.33 16.65
C GLY A 231 -14.11 -5.92 16.38
N ILE A 232 -13.16 -5.11 15.92
CA ILE A 232 -11.79 -5.54 15.62
C ILE A 232 -10.83 -5.01 16.68
N TYR A 233 -9.98 -5.87 17.23
CA TYR A 233 -8.98 -5.55 18.24
C TYR A 233 -7.59 -5.93 17.76
N LYS A 234 -6.57 -5.19 18.19
CA LYS A 234 -5.17 -5.47 17.85
C LYS A 234 -4.50 -6.30 18.94
N GLU A 235 -3.87 -7.39 18.53
CA GLU A 235 -2.80 -8.03 19.28
C GLU A 235 -1.47 -7.45 18.79
N ARG A 236 -0.76 -6.70 19.64
CA ARG A 236 0.50 -6.03 19.28
C ARG A 236 1.67 -6.97 19.54
N LEU A 237 2.19 -7.54 18.47
CA LEU A 237 3.25 -8.55 18.48
C LEU A 237 4.59 -7.94 18.04
N SER A 238 5.67 -8.68 18.27
CA SER A 238 7.03 -8.26 17.90
C SER A 238 7.58 -9.10 16.76
N GLN A 239 8.21 -8.48 15.76
CA GLN A 239 8.92 -9.22 14.72
C GLN A 239 10.09 -10.04 15.29
N SER A 240 10.66 -9.63 16.43
CA SER A 240 11.68 -10.45 17.11
C SER A 240 11.12 -11.77 17.63
N ALA A 241 9.83 -11.83 17.98
CA ALA A 241 9.16 -13.07 18.37
C ALA A 241 8.91 -13.95 17.14
N LEU A 242 8.54 -13.37 16.00
CA LEU A 242 8.47 -14.10 14.73
C LEU A 242 9.82 -14.73 14.38
N TYR A 243 10.89 -13.93 14.40
CA TYR A 243 12.23 -14.44 14.11
C TYR A 243 12.67 -15.53 15.10
N ALA A 244 12.36 -15.39 16.38
CA ALA A 244 12.64 -16.42 17.39
C ALA A 244 11.88 -17.71 17.12
N GLU A 245 10.58 -17.64 16.77
CA GLU A 245 9.79 -18.82 16.42
C GLU A 245 10.31 -19.49 15.14
N MET A 246 10.79 -18.73 14.15
CA MET A 246 11.46 -19.30 12.97
C MET A 246 12.63 -20.21 13.34
N GLN A 247 13.38 -19.89 14.40
CA GLN A 247 14.52 -20.72 14.85
C GLN A 247 14.09 -22.05 15.48
N HIS A 248 12.80 -22.21 15.78
CA HIS A 248 12.23 -23.46 16.31
C HIS A 248 11.59 -24.34 15.24
N VAL A 249 11.47 -23.86 14.00
CA VAL A 249 10.98 -24.65 12.87
C VAL A 249 12.11 -25.52 12.34
N THR A 250 11.86 -26.83 12.21
CA THR A 250 12.90 -27.77 11.74
C THR A 250 13.08 -27.70 10.22
N ASP A 251 14.22 -28.18 9.73
CA ASP A 251 14.48 -28.28 8.28
C ASP A 251 13.45 -29.16 7.59
N ASP A 252 13.07 -30.30 8.19
CA ASP A 252 12.07 -31.21 7.62
C ASP A 252 10.69 -30.53 7.47
N GLU A 253 10.28 -29.74 8.47
CA GLU A 253 9.03 -28.97 8.39
C GLU A 253 9.10 -27.91 7.29
N ALA A 254 10.21 -27.20 7.17
CA ALA A 254 10.40 -26.17 6.15
C ALA A 254 10.49 -26.77 4.74
N ASP A 255 11.24 -27.86 4.57
CA ASP A 255 11.44 -28.51 3.28
C ASP A 255 10.13 -29.11 2.75
N ALA A 256 9.24 -29.61 3.62
CA ALA A 256 7.91 -30.09 3.24
C ALA A 256 7.03 -29.00 2.60
N ILE A 257 7.18 -27.73 3.00
CA ILE A 257 6.50 -26.59 2.37
C ILE A 257 7.01 -26.41 0.93
N GLY A 258 8.32 -26.47 0.74
CA GLY A 258 8.96 -26.36 -0.58
C GLY A 258 8.60 -27.51 -1.51
N GLU A 259 8.61 -28.74 -1.02
CA GLU A 259 8.19 -29.94 -1.75
C GLU A 259 6.75 -29.80 -2.24
N TRP A 260 5.83 -29.38 -1.37
CA TRP A 260 4.44 -29.14 -1.73
C TRP A 260 4.30 -28.09 -2.84
N LEU A 261 5.06 -26.99 -2.79
CA LEU A 261 5.02 -25.94 -3.82
C LEU A 261 5.48 -26.46 -5.18
N ILE A 262 6.54 -27.27 -5.20
CA ILE A 262 7.06 -27.91 -6.41
C ILE A 262 6.03 -28.92 -6.96
N GLU A 263 5.41 -29.73 -6.09
CA GLU A 263 4.34 -30.66 -6.48
C GLU A 263 3.12 -29.96 -7.06
N LYS A 264 2.82 -28.74 -6.57
CA LYS A 264 1.78 -27.86 -7.11
C LYS A 264 2.17 -27.12 -8.38
N GLY A 265 3.41 -27.30 -8.83
CA GLY A 265 3.92 -26.78 -10.11
C GLY A 265 4.60 -25.42 -10.02
N MET A 266 4.76 -24.83 -8.83
CA MET A 266 5.53 -23.61 -8.68
C MET A 266 7.00 -23.87 -9.02
N THR A 267 7.61 -22.93 -9.73
CA THR A 267 9.03 -22.99 -10.12
C THR A 267 9.85 -21.92 -9.39
N PHE A 268 11.18 -22.07 -9.34
CA PHE A 268 12.07 -21.11 -8.67
C PHE A 268 13.32 -20.85 -9.51
N ARG A 269 13.72 -19.57 -9.65
CA ARG A 269 14.95 -19.16 -10.33
C ARG A 269 16.15 -19.24 -9.41
N LEU A 270 16.61 -20.47 -9.16
CA LEU A 270 17.70 -20.73 -8.23
C LEU A 270 19.08 -20.40 -8.82
N GLY A 271 19.94 -19.88 -7.96
CA GLY A 271 21.36 -19.69 -8.18
C GLY A 271 22.16 -19.98 -6.91
N THR A 272 23.34 -19.36 -6.78
CA THR A 272 24.30 -19.60 -5.70
C THR A 272 24.76 -18.33 -4.99
N ASP A 273 24.61 -17.15 -5.59
CA ASP A 273 24.95 -15.87 -4.94
C ASP A 273 23.70 -15.20 -4.35
N GLU A 274 23.53 -15.26 -3.04
CA GLU A 274 22.38 -14.67 -2.33
C GLU A 274 22.22 -13.15 -2.52
N THR A 275 23.29 -12.48 -2.93
CA THR A 275 23.28 -11.04 -3.22
C THR A 275 22.49 -10.73 -4.49
N THR A 276 22.51 -11.61 -5.48
CA THR A 276 21.99 -11.33 -6.83
C THR A 276 21.03 -12.40 -7.35
N GLU A 277 21.03 -13.59 -6.75
CA GLU A 277 20.27 -14.77 -7.13
C GLU A 277 19.45 -15.30 -5.93
N LEU A 278 18.38 -16.04 -6.21
CA LEU A 278 17.60 -16.71 -5.18
C LEU A 278 18.27 -18.03 -4.81
N THR A 279 18.38 -18.36 -3.53
CA THR A 279 18.97 -19.63 -3.07
C THR A 279 17.99 -20.50 -2.30
N GLU A 280 18.27 -21.80 -2.24
CA GLU A 280 17.50 -22.76 -1.43
C GLU A 280 17.52 -22.38 0.07
N ARG A 281 18.62 -21.80 0.56
CA ARG A 281 18.69 -21.30 1.94
C ARG A 281 17.67 -20.19 2.19
N GLN A 282 17.56 -19.22 1.27
CA GLN A 282 16.58 -18.14 1.39
C GLN A 282 15.15 -18.68 1.37
N LEU A 283 14.86 -19.65 0.50
CA LEU A 283 13.56 -20.33 0.45
C LEU A 283 13.25 -21.05 1.76
N ARG A 284 14.19 -21.83 2.31
CA ARG A 284 13.99 -22.53 3.58
C ARG A 284 13.67 -21.57 4.72
N GLU A 285 14.37 -20.44 4.82
CA GLU A 285 14.06 -19.43 5.85
C GLU A 285 12.66 -18.81 5.64
N GLN A 286 12.21 -18.60 4.40
CA GLN A 286 10.84 -18.16 4.12
C GLN A 286 9.82 -19.22 4.54
N TYR A 287 10.06 -20.51 4.26
CA TYR A 287 9.17 -21.58 4.72
C TYR A 287 9.07 -21.64 6.25
N ARG A 288 10.18 -21.40 6.95
CA ARG A 288 10.17 -21.26 8.42
C ARG A 288 9.34 -20.06 8.87
N MET A 289 9.45 -18.92 8.19
CA MET A 289 8.64 -17.74 8.49
C MET A 289 7.14 -18.01 8.33
N TYR A 290 6.75 -18.71 7.26
CA TYR A 290 5.37 -19.13 7.03
C TYR A 290 4.82 -19.98 8.18
N ILE A 291 5.56 -21.03 8.57
CA ILE A 291 5.16 -21.91 9.69
C ILE A 291 5.11 -21.14 11.01
N ALA A 292 6.11 -20.30 11.27
CA ALA A 292 6.19 -19.49 12.49
C ALA A 292 5.00 -18.51 12.60
N ALA A 293 4.64 -17.83 11.50
CA ALA A 293 3.50 -16.93 11.45
C ALA A 293 2.18 -17.67 11.74
N LEU A 294 1.98 -18.88 11.19
CA LEU A 294 0.81 -19.69 11.46
C LEU A 294 0.73 -20.17 12.92
N ARG A 295 1.85 -20.55 13.52
CA ARG A 295 1.90 -20.94 14.94
C ARG A 295 1.59 -19.77 15.86
N ILE A 296 2.14 -18.58 15.56
CA ILE A 296 1.80 -17.36 16.29
C ILE A 296 0.31 -17.02 16.12
N ALA A 297 -0.23 -17.15 14.91
CA ALA A 297 -1.66 -16.93 14.68
C ALA A 297 -2.54 -17.90 15.48
N ASP A 298 -2.15 -19.17 15.58
CA ASP A 298 -2.86 -20.17 16.39
C ASP A 298 -2.74 -19.88 17.90
N ASP A 299 -1.54 -19.53 18.40
CA ASP A 299 -1.30 -19.25 19.82
C ASP A 299 -2.15 -18.10 20.37
N PHE A 300 -2.30 -17.04 19.58
CA PHE A 300 -3.01 -15.83 19.96
C PHE A 300 -4.47 -15.82 19.46
N GLY A 301 -4.90 -16.85 18.73
CA GLY A 301 -6.25 -16.93 18.16
C GLY A 301 -6.54 -15.79 17.18
N LEU A 302 -5.56 -15.46 16.32
CA LEU A 302 -5.68 -14.36 15.37
C LEU A 302 -6.63 -14.69 14.22
N ASP A 303 -7.46 -13.72 13.83
CA ASP A 303 -8.29 -13.75 12.62
C ASP A 303 -7.55 -13.20 11.40
N ALA A 304 -6.57 -12.34 11.60
CA ALA A 304 -5.65 -11.86 10.58
C ALA A 304 -4.27 -11.58 11.18
N ILE A 305 -3.22 -11.63 10.38
CA ILE A 305 -1.85 -11.33 10.83
C ILE A 305 -1.13 -10.45 9.81
N GLY A 306 -0.41 -9.44 10.26
CA GLY A 306 0.38 -8.56 9.40
C GLY A 306 1.83 -8.59 9.82
N ILE A 307 2.71 -8.82 8.86
CA ILE A 307 4.16 -8.74 9.02
C ILE A 307 4.60 -7.36 8.54
N GLN A 308 5.22 -6.57 9.42
CA GLN A 308 5.76 -5.26 9.01
C GLN A 308 6.88 -5.45 8.00
N TYR A 309 7.79 -6.38 8.30
CA TYR A 309 9.04 -6.71 7.63
C TYR A 309 10.05 -5.54 7.54
N GLN A 310 9.62 -4.41 7.01
CA GLN A 310 10.40 -3.19 6.83
C GLN A 310 10.02 -2.13 7.89
N GLN A 311 10.85 -1.83 8.89
CA GLN A 311 12.29 -2.09 9.01
C GLN A 311 12.57 -3.05 10.17
N GLY A 312 13.78 -3.60 10.23
CA GLY A 312 14.20 -4.50 11.31
C GLY A 312 14.29 -5.96 10.88
N LEU A 313 13.16 -6.62 10.56
CA LEU A 313 13.19 -8.03 10.18
C LEU A 313 13.95 -8.28 8.88
N LYS A 314 13.93 -7.30 7.95
CA LYS A 314 14.73 -7.34 6.70
C LYS A 314 16.24 -7.53 6.89
N ASP A 315 16.77 -7.26 8.09
CA ASP A 315 18.19 -7.40 8.42
C ASP A 315 18.52 -8.78 9.02
N LEU A 316 17.49 -9.60 9.29
CA LEU A 316 17.60 -10.89 9.97
C LEU A 316 17.13 -12.06 9.12
N ALA A 317 16.14 -11.83 8.24
CA ALA A 317 15.52 -12.88 7.43
C ALA A 317 15.28 -12.40 5.99
N PRO A 318 15.18 -13.32 5.02
CA PRO A 318 14.70 -13.00 3.67
C PRO A 318 13.28 -12.43 3.69
N ALA A 319 12.88 -11.82 2.58
CA ALA A 319 11.59 -11.15 2.40
C ALA A 319 10.40 -12.03 2.78
N SER A 320 9.37 -11.43 3.37
CA SER A 320 8.15 -12.12 3.77
C SER A 320 7.22 -12.44 2.60
N ASP A 321 7.55 -12.02 1.38
CA ASP A 321 6.69 -12.09 0.20
C ASP A 321 6.05 -13.47 -0.05
N LEU A 322 6.86 -14.53 -0.14
CA LEU A 322 6.34 -15.89 -0.33
C LEU A 322 5.44 -16.34 0.86
N PRO A 323 5.87 -16.22 2.13
CA PRO A 323 5.00 -16.47 3.29
C PRO A 323 3.65 -15.74 3.23
N GLU A 324 3.66 -14.45 2.89
CA GLU A 324 2.47 -13.60 2.89
C GLU A 324 1.46 -14.03 1.82
N GLY A 325 1.92 -14.35 0.61
CA GLY A 325 1.03 -14.88 -0.43
C GLY A 325 0.49 -16.28 -0.10
N LEU A 326 1.26 -17.11 0.61
CA LEU A 326 0.77 -18.40 1.11
C LEU A 326 -0.28 -18.23 2.22
N LEU A 327 -0.14 -17.23 3.09
CA LEU A 327 -1.13 -16.92 4.12
C LEU A 327 -2.46 -16.46 3.50
N ASN A 328 -2.40 -15.63 2.45
CA ASN A 328 -3.58 -15.13 1.73
C ASN A 328 -4.23 -16.15 0.76
N SER A 329 -3.73 -17.39 0.70
CA SER A 329 -4.24 -18.43 -0.19
C SER A 329 -5.01 -19.50 0.58
N THR A 330 -6.20 -19.87 0.12
CA THR A 330 -6.92 -21.06 0.62
C THR A 330 -6.25 -22.36 0.18
N GLU A 331 -5.66 -22.38 -1.01
CA GLU A 331 -4.79 -23.46 -1.47
C GLU A 331 -3.35 -23.16 -1.03
N ARG A 332 -2.95 -23.69 0.13
CA ARG A 332 -1.62 -23.46 0.73
C ARG A 332 -1.07 -24.76 1.35
N PRO A 333 0.25 -24.88 1.55
CA PRO A 333 0.85 -26.07 2.12
C PRO A 333 0.41 -26.28 3.58
N PRO A 334 0.24 -27.54 4.02
CA PRO A 334 -0.11 -27.83 5.40
C PRO A 334 1.03 -27.46 6.35
N ALA A 335 0.69 -26.85 7.48
CA ALA A 335 1.61 -26.59 8.58
C ALA A 335 0.95 -27.02 9.89
N PHE A 336 1.75 -27.44 10.86
CA PHE A 336 1.24 -28.10 12.06
C PHE A 336 1.57 -27.32 13.34
N SER A 337 0.76 -27.55 14.37
CA SER A 337 1.05 -27.11 15.74
C SER A 337 2.40 -27.63 16.22
N ARG A 338 3.01 -27.00 17.22
CA ARG A 338 4.35 -27.36 17.73
C ARG A 338 4.48 -28.81 18.20
N ASP A 339 3.38 -29.44 18.61
CA ASP A 339 3.30 -30.85 19.01
C ASP A 339 2.99 -31.80 17.85
N GLY A 340 2.82 -31.27 16.63
CA GLY A 340 2.48 -32.00 15.41
C GLY A 340 1.05 -32.55 15.37
N SER A 341 0.20 -32.24 16.34
CA SER A 341 -1.09 -32.92 16.51
C SER A 341 -2.24 -32.33 15.68
N ARG A 342 -2.12 -31.06 15.26
CA ARG A 342 -3.16 -30.34 14.49
C ARG A 342 -2.56 -29.68 13.27
N GLU A 343 -3.22 -29.85 12.13
CA GLU A 343 -3.01 -28.97 10.98
C GLU A 343 -3.64 -27.60 11.27
N LEU A 344 -2.84 -26.54 11.11
CA LEU A 344 -3.25 -25.17 11.42
C LEU A 344 -4.03 -24.59 10.25
N PHE A 345 -5.22 -24.05 10.52
CA PHE A 345 -6.11 -23.36 9.56
C PHE A 345 -6.40 -24.14 8.26
N ALA A 346 -6.51 -25.47 8.33
CA ALA A 346 -6.70 -26.36 7.17
C ALA A 346 -7.82 -25.88 6.22
N GLY A 347 -7.50 -25.78 4.92
CA GLY A 347 -8.44 -25.32 3.88
C GLY A 347 -8.89 -23.86 3.99
N ARG A 348 -8.22 -23.05 4.83
CA ARG A 348 -8.50 -21.62 4.98
C ARG A 348 -7.24 -20.80 4.73
N ALA A 349 -7.43 -19.65 4.11
CA ALA A 349 -6.48 -18.55 4.21
C ALA A 349 -6.41 -18.08 5.67
N VAL A 350 -5.29 -17.46 6.01
CA VAL A 350 -5.15 -16.62 7.20
C VAL A 350 -4.97 -15.21 6.66
N PRO A 351 -6.04 -14.39 6.63
CA PRO A 351 -5.97 -13.04 6.07
C PRO A 351 -4.71 -12.31 6.52
N HIS A 352 -3.89 -11.96 5.55
CA HIS A 352 -2.62 -11.30 5.75
C HIS A 352 -2.67 -9.89 5.17
N PHE A 353 -2.21 -8.93 5.96
CA PHE A 353 -2.14 -7.53 5.57
C PHE A 353 -0.68 -7.08 5.53
N ASN A 354 -0.16 -7.00 4.30
CA ASN A 354 1.23 -6.66 4.03
C ASN A 354 1.60 -5.31 4.62
N GLU A 355 2.85 -5.19 5.05
CA GLU A 355 3.39 -3.95 5.61
C GLU A 355 2.57 -3.44 6.80
N VAL A 356 1.92 -4.35 7.53
CA VAL A 356 1.00 -4.06 8.63
C VAL A 356 -0.01 -2.95 8.30
N ASP A 357 -0.52 -2.92 7.05
CA ASP A 357 -1.57 -1.98 6.68
C ASP A 357 -2.92 -2.37 7.28
N GLU A 358 -3.31 -1.68 8.35
CA GLU A 358 -4.51 -2.02 9.10
C GLU A 358 -5.80 -1.66 8.37
N GLY A 359 -5.75 -0.74 7.40
CA GLY A 359 -6.86 -0.53 6.47
C GLY A 359 -7.13 -1.78 5.63
N VAL A 360 -6.05 -2.45 5.21
CA VAL A 360 -6.14 -3.75 4.54
C VAL A 360 -6.56 -4.85 5.50
N ALA A 361 -6.10 -4.85 6.75
CA ALA A 361 -6.54 -5.84 7.74
C ALA A 361 -8.07 -5.86 7.91
N VAL A 362 -8.68 -4.67 8.08
CA VAL A 362 -10.14 -4.54 8.19
C VAL A 362 -10.83 -5.05 6.92
N ASP A 363 -10.32 -4.66 5.76
CA ASP A 363 -10.89 -5.03 4.47
C ASP A 363 -10.79 -6.54 4.18
N ALA A 364 -9.61 -7.13 4.40
CA ALA A 364 -9.35 -8.55 4.21
C ALA A 364 -10.23 -9.42 5.11
N LEU A 365 -10.48 -9.01 6.35
CA LEU A 365 -11.40 -9.69 7.27
C LEU A 365 -12.85 -9.67 6.80
N VAL A 366 -13.34 -8.49 6.38
CA VAL A 366 -14.69 -8.35 5.84
C VAL A 366 -14.82 -9.17 4.55
N THR A 367 -13.82 -9.09 3.67
CA THR A 367 -13.77 -9.83 2.41
C THR A 367 -13.79 -11.34 2.64
N ASP A 368 -12.93 -11.87 3.52
CA ASP A 368 -12.90 -13.31 3.83
C ASP A 368 -14.27 -13.82 4.30
N ARG A 369 -14.90 -13.10 5.24
CA ARG A 369 -16.21 -13.48 5.79
C ARG A 369 -17.30 -13.46 4.74
N VAL A 370 -17.38 -12.39 3.93
CA VAL A 370 -18.40 -12.25 2.87
C VAL A 370 -18.20 -13.31 1.80
N TRP A 371 -16.99 -13.46 1.24
CA TRP A 371 -16.74 -14.40 0.15
C TRP A 371 -17.00 -15.84 0.57
N ARG A 372 -16.55 -16.23 1.77
CA ARG A 372 -16.80 -17.59 2.27
C ARG A 372 -18.28 -17.85 2.50
N ALA A 373 -19.02 -16.90 3.05
CA ALA A 373 -20.45 -17.06 3.26
C ALA A 373 -21.24 -17.17 1.94
N MET A 374 -20.72 -16.57 0.86
CA MET A 374 -21.26 -16.69 -0.50
C MET A 374 -20.76 -17.94 -1.25
N GLY A 375 -19.88 -18.75 -0.66
CA GLY A 375 -19.28 -19.92 -1.32
C GLY A 375 -18.24 -19.57 -2.39
N LEU A 376 -17.68 -18.37 -2.34
CA LEU A 376 -16.63 -17.88 -3.23
C LEU A 376 -15.24 -18.15 -2.64
N VAL A 377 -14.20 -18.08 -3.49
CA VAL A 377 -12.80 -18.19 -3.05
C VAL A 377 -12.39 -16.86 -2.41
N PRO A 378 -12.11 -16.81 -1.08
CA PRO A 378 -11.86 -15.57 -0.37
C PRO A 378 -10.45 -15.02 -0.56
N ASP A 379 -9.57 -15.72 -1.28
CA ASP A 379 -8.19 -15.32 -1.52
C ASP A 379 -8.14 -13.87 -2.02
N ASN A 380 -7.54 -13.01 -1.22
CA ASN A 380 -7.48 -11.57 -1.46
C ASN A 380 -6.11 -11.05 -1.05
N THR A 381 -5.70 -9.93 -1.61
CA THR A 381 -4.45 -9.26 -1.25
C THR A 381 -4.54 -7.78 -1.59
N LEU A 382 -3.62 -7.00 -1.07
CA LEU A 382 -3.45 -5.62 -1.49
C LEU A 382 -2.60 -5.56 -2.77
N HIS A 383 -2.71 -4.47 -3.52
CA HIS A 383 -1.72 -4.08 -4.52
C HIS A 383 -1.33 -2.63 -4.30
N ASP A 384 -0.06 -2.30 -4.56
CA ASP A 384 0.30 -0.91 -4.80
C ASP A 384 -0.35 -0.45 -6.11
N VAL A 385 -0.96 0.73 -6.06
CA VAL A 385 -1.32 1.50 -7.25
C VAL A 385 -0.02 2.06 -7.83
N ARG A 386 0.65 1.26 -8.65
CA ARG A 386 2.02 1.55 -9.05
C ARG A 386 2.10 2.63 -10.14
N TRP A 387 1.40 2.42 -11.24
CA TRP A 387 1.44 3.26 -12.44
C TRP A 387 0.30 2.86 -13.40
N GLY A 388 0.17 3.50 -14.57
CA GLY A 388 -0.74 3.09 -15.62
C GLY A 388 -0.51 3.87 -16.91
N GLU A 389 -1.13 3.48 -17.99
CA GLU A 389 -1.12 4.23 -19.25
C GLU A 389 -2.27 3.78 -20.16
N GLU A 390 -2.62 4.63 -21.12
CA GLU A 390 -3.58 4.29 -22.17
C GLU A 390 -3.06 3.13 -23.03
N TYR A 391 -3.90 2.12 -23.24
CA TYR A 391 -3.65 1.00 -24.13
C TYR A 391 -4.95 0.64 -24.86
N ASP A 392 -4.91 0.58 -26.19
CA ASP A 392 -6.07 0.25 -27.04
C ASP A 392 -7.38 0.99 -26.73
N GLY A 393 -7.28 2.24 -26.25
CA GLY A 393 -8.41 3.11 -25.97
C GLY A 393 -8.98 3.00 -24.54
N GLU A 394 -8.31 2.26 -23.66
CA GLU A 394 -8.62 2.18 -22.25
C GLU A 394 -7.40 2.54 -21.39
N PHE A 395 -7.64 3.18 -20.24
CA PHE A 395 -6.58 3.42 -19.27
C PHE A 395 -6.34 2.18 -18.42
N VAL A 396 -5.18 1.54 -18.60
CA VAL A 396 -4.82 0.30 -17.90
C VAL A 396 -3.82 0.60 -16.79
N TRP A 397 -4.24 0.37 -15.55
CA TRP A 397 -3.41 0.45 -14.36
C TRP A 397 -2.51 -0.78 -14.23
N VAL A 398 -1.32 -0.54 -13.70
CA VAL A 398 -0.40 -1.54 -13.18
C VAL A 398 -0.60 -1.58 -11.67
N TYR A 399 -1.25 -2.62 -11.20
CA TYR A 399 -1.38 -2.96 -9.78
C TYR A 399 -0.32 -4.00 -9.45
N GLU A 400 0.60 -3.68 -8.56
CA GLU A 400 1.83 -4.44 -8.40
C GLU A 400 2.26 -4.45 -6.93
N ILE A 401 1.71 -5.38 -6.15
CA ILE A 401 2.15 -5.59 -4.76
C ILE A 401 3.64 -5.89 -4.72
N SER A 402 4.30 -5.51 -3.63
CA SER A 402 5.72 -5.76 -3.38
C SER A 402 6.03 -7.24 -3.08
N GLY A 403 5.61 -8.15 -3.97
CA GLY A 403 6.07 -9.54 -4.02
C GLY A 403 5.05 -10.63 -3.67
N SER A 404 3.92 -10.32 -3.03
CA SER A 404 3.07 -11.32 -2.36
C SER A 404 1.61 -11.40 -2.85
N VAL A 405 1.35 -12.29 -3.81
CA VAL A 405 -0.02 -12.62 -4.26
C VAL A 405 -0.38 -14.07 -3.90
N PRO A 406 -1.65 -14.39 -3.60
CA PRO A 406 -2.08 -15.78 -3.52
C PRO A 406 -2.06 -16.44 -4.90
N GLY A 407 -1.71 -17.73 -4.95
CA GLY A 407 -1.58 -18.46 -6.23
C GLY A 407 -2.85 -18.42 -7.09
N SER A 408 -4.03 -18.36 -6.48
CA SER A 408 -5.33 -18.28 -7.18
C SER A 408 -5.52 -17.00 -8.01
N HIS A 409 -4.81 -15.91 -7.69
CA HIS A 409 -4.81 -14.66 -8.47
C HIS A 409 -4.01 -14.81 -9.77
N LEU A 410 -3.02 -15.71 -9.80
CA LEU A 410 -2.25 -16.06 -11.01
C LEU A 410 -2.92 -17.18 -11.82
N GLY A 411 -4.01 -17.76 -11.32
CA GLY A 411 -4.67 -18.93 -11.90
C GLY A 411 -4.19 -20.28 -11.36
N GLY A 412 -3.26 -20.28 -10.39
CA GLY A 412 -2.71 -21.47 -9.76
C GLY A 412 -1.21 -21.29 -9.43
N TRP A 413 -0.69 -22.14 -8.52
CA TRP A 413 0.75 -22.15 -8.20
C TRP A 413 1.62 -22.58 -9.38
N ASP A 414 1.08 -23.34 -10.35
CA ASP A 414 1.75 -23.71 -11.61
C ASP A 414 1.97 -22.52 -12.57
N LYS A 415 1.41 -21.36 -12.24
CA LYS A 415 1.62 -20.08 -12.93
C LYS A 415 2.55 -19.14 -12.18
N ALA A 416 3.06 -19.55 -11.03
CA ALA A 416 3.97 -18.77 -10.20
C ALA A 416 5.44 -19.19 -10.41
N GLU A 417 6.32 -18.20 -10.39
CA GLU A 417 7.77 -18.41 -10.39
C GLU A 417 8.41 -17.61 -9.24
N GLY A 418 9.24 -18.24 -8.42
CA GLY A 418 9.98 -17.55 -7.37
C GLY A 418 11.19 -16.81 -7.92
N TRP A 419 11.19 -15.48 -7.85
CA TRP A 419 12.33 -14.64 -8.21
C TRP A 419 12.92 -13.99 -6.95
N ARG A 420 14.25 -13.81 -6.92
CA ARG A 420 14.91 -13.07 -5.84
C ARG A 420 14.36 -11.65 -5.78
N GLN A 421 14.02 -11.17 -4.59
CA GLN A 421 13.66 -9.78 -4.40
C GLN A 421 14.76 -8.81 -4.81
N GLY A 422 14.44 -7.56 -5.13
CA GLY A 422 15.42 -6.54 -5.53
C GLY A 422 16.36 -6.11 -4.38
N HIS A 423 17.69 -6.19 -4.58
CA HIS A 423 18.68 -5.87 -3.54
C HIS A 423 18.71 -4.40 -3.11
N VAL A 424 18.14 -3.50 -3.91
CA VAL A 424 18.03 -2.06 -3.58
C VAL A 424 17.20 -1.85 -2.31
N PHE A 425 16.12 -2.62 -2.16
CA PHE A 425 15.17 -2.50 -1.06
C PHE A 425 15.27 -3.67 -0.07
N PHE A 426 15.63 -4.87 -0.56
CA PHE A 426 15.63 -6.14 0.17
C PHE A 426 17.03 -6.79 0.13
N PRO A 427 17.97 -6.37 0.98
CA PRO A 427 19.35 -6.86 0.93
C PRO A 427 19.45 -8.37 1.19
N ALA A 428 18.63 -8.90 2.11
CA ALA A 428 18.58 -10.34 2.43
C ALA A 428 17.95 -11.21 1.33
N GLY A 429 17.39 -10.61 0.27
CA GLY A 429 16.71 -11.32 -0.82
C GLY A 429 15.47 -12.06 -0.34
N GLY A 430 15.25 -13.28 -0.83
CA GLY A 430 14.00 -14.03 -0.66
C GLY A 430 13.19 -14.09 -1.94
N ALA A 431 12.36 -15.12 -2.09
CA ALA A 431 11.49 -15.28 -3.24
C ALA A 431 10.26 -14.38 -3.12
N THR A 432 10.03 -13.62 -4.18
CA THR A 432 8.72 -13.09 -4.57
C THR A 432 7.84 -14.21 -5.12
N ILE A 433 6.54 -13.97 -5.26
CA ILE A 433 5.63 -14.79 -6.06
C ILE A 433 5.43 -14.06 -7.40
N ASN A 434 6.34 -14.29 -8.36
CA ASN A 434 6.26 -13.66 -9.67
C ASN A 434 5.17 -14.32 -10.52
N GLY A 435 4.43 -13.50 -11.27
CA GLY A 435 3.46 -13.97 -12.24
C GLY A 435 2.72 -12.81 -12.92
N VAL A 436 1.72 -13.16 -13.72
CA VAL A 436 0.74 -12.23 -14.30
C VAL A 436 -0.62 -12.63 -13.77
N SER A 437 -1.33 -11.68 -13.16
CA SER A 437 -2.66 -11.94 -12.61
C SER A 437 -3.63 -12.32 -13.73
N LYS A 438 -4.46 -13.32 -13.48
CA LYS A 438 -5.38 -13.86 -14.49
C LYS A 438 -6.45 -12.82 -14.86
N PRO A 439 -6.95 -12.81 -16.11
CA PRO A 439 -8.06 -11.93 -16.46
C PRO A 439 -9.32 -12.31 -15.66
N GLY A 440 -10.09 -11.32 -15.23
CA GLY A 440 -11.32 -11.58 -14.47
C GLY A 440 -11.92 -10.35 -13.78
N GLU A 441 -13.12 -10.56 -13.22
CA GLU A 441 -13.89 -9.54 -12.51
C GLU A 441 -13.41 -9.40 -11.07
N VAL A 442 -13.16 -8.17 -10.63
CA VAL A 442 -12.65 -7.88 -9.28
C VAL A 442 -13.46 -6.84 -8.54
N VAL A 443 -13.63 -7.08 -7.24
CA VAL A 443 -14.09 -6.04 -6.31
C VAL A 443 -12.86 -5.45 -5.65
N LEU A 444 -12.75 -4.12 -5.75
CA LEU A 444 -11.64 -3.34 -5.23
C LEU A 444 -12.13 -2.47 -4.09
N SER A 445 -11.29 -2.28 -3.07
CA SER A 445 -11.66 -1.39 -1.97
C SER A 445 -10.46 -0.85 -1.20
N ARG A 446 -10.72 0.21 -0.43
CA ARG A 446 -9.76 0.78 0.50
C ARG A 446 -10.44 1.33 1.74
N VAL A 447 -10.09 0.80 2.90
CA VAL A 447 -10.43 1.41 4.20
C VAL A 447 -9.41 2.48 4.57
N PHE A 448 -9.86 3.65 4.97
CA PHE A 448 -9.00 4.78 5.35
C PHE A 448 -9.67 5.66 6.42
N ILE A 449 -8.91 6.62 6.94
CA ILE A 449 -9.40 7.61 7.91
C ILE A 449 -9.46 8.97 7.24
N GLU A 450 -10.63 9.60 7.31
CA GLU A 450 -10.86 10.98 6.90
C GLU A 450 -11.99 11.55 7.77
N ASP A 451 -11.90 12.82 8.14
CA ASP A 451 -12.82 13.48 9.10
C ASP A 451 -12.90 12.80 10.48
N GLY A 452 -11.83 12.09 10.87
CA GLY A 452 -11.77 11.38 12.16
C GLY A 452 -12.69 10.15 12.23
N VAL A 453 -13.16 9.63 11.11
CA VAL A 453 -13.96 8.39 11.04
C VAL A 453 -13.35 7.40 10.05
N LEU A 454 -13.70 6.12 10.20
CA LEU A 454 -13.41 5.11 9.18
C LEU A 454 -14.32 5.33 7.97
N GLN A 455 -13.70 5.32 6.80
CA GLN A 455 -14.37 5.29 5.53
C GLN A 455 -13.88 4.10 4.72
N VAL A 456 -14.69 3.65 3.76
CA VAL A 456 -14.28 2.68 2.76
C VAL A 456 -14.73 3.15 1.39
N ASP A 457 -13.79 3.20 0.45
CA ASP A 457 -14.10 3.32 -0.97
C ASP A 457 -14.23 1.92 -1.54
N ILE A 458 -15.35 1.63 -2.22
CA ILE A 458 -15.61 0.32 -2.85
C ILE A 458 -15.94 0.55 -4.32
N PHE A 459 -15.29 -0.21 -5.20
CA PHE A 459 -15.42 -0.07 -6.64
C PHE A 459 -15.23 -1.39 -7.40
N ARG A 460 -15.55 -1.34 -8.69
CA ARG A 460 -15.43 -2.46 -9.62
C ARG A 460 -14.28 -2.22 -10.58
N GLY A 461 -13.68 -3.32 -11.01
CA GLY A 461 -12.69 -3.33 -12.06
C GLY A 461 -12.61 -4.70 -12.73
N THR A 462 -11.85 -4.73 -13.82
CA THR A 462 -11.52 -5.96 -14.55
C THR A 462 -10.01 -6.06 -14.64
N VAL A 463 -9.46 -7.21 -14.26
CA VAL A 463 -8.10 -7.58 -14.62
C VAL A 463 -8.14 -8.02 -16.08
N VAL A 464 -7.39 -7.36 -16.94
CA VAL A 464 -7.37 -7.59 -18.39
C VAL A 464 -6.13 -8.36 -18.81
N GLU A 465 -6.28 -9.19 -19.83
CA GLU A 465 -5.16 -9.83 -20.50
C GLU A 465 -4.55 -8.85 -21.51
N LEU A 466 -3.25 -8.58 -21.38
CA LEU A 466 -2.47 -7.82 -22.36
C LEU A 466 -1.52 -8.78 -23.09
N PRO A 467 -1.11 -8.46 -24.34
CA PRO A 467 -0.09 -9.24 -25.04
C PRO A 467 1.19 -9.40 -24.20
N ASP A 468 1.86 -10.56 -24.31
CA ASP A 468 3.08 -10.87 -23.54
C ASP A 468 4.16 -9.77 -23.65
N GLU A 469 4.36 -9.22 -24.85
CA GLU A 469 5.33 -8.14 -25.09
C GLU A 469 4.99 -6.87 -24.29
N GLU A 470 3.71 -6.53 -24.23
CA GLU A 470 3.23 -5.36 -23.50
C GLU A 470 3.30 -5.58 -21.99
N THR A 471 2.89 -6.76 -21.52
CA THR A 471 3.02 -7.14 -20.11
C THR A 471 4.50 -7.10 -19.68
N GLN A 472 5.41 -7.65 -20.50
CA GLN A 472 6.83 -7.63 -20.21
C GLN A 472 7.42 -6.22 -20.23
N ARG A 473 6.98 -5.34 -21.14
CA ARG A 473 7.38 -3.93 -21.16
C ARG A 473 6.99 -3.24 -19.85
N ARG A 474 5.75 -3.44 -19.37
CA ARG A 474 5.27 -2.86 -18.10
C ARG A 474 6.07 -3.38 -16.91
N LYS A 475 6.27 -4.69 -16.80
CA LYS A 475 7.13 -5.31 -15.77
C LYS A 475 8.55 -4.71 -15.76
N ASN A 476 9.15 -4.52 -16.94
CA ASN A 476 10.49 -3.93 -17.06
C ASN A 476 10.51 -2.42 -16.74
N ALA A 477 9.37 -1.74 -16.88
CA ALA A 477 9.23 -0.33 -16.52
C ALA A 477 8.99 -0.13 -15.03
N THR A 478 8.63 -1.18 -14.28
CA THR A 478 8.38 -1.15 -12.83
C THR A 478 9.34 -2.10 -12.10
N ASN A 479 8.84 -3.20 -11.51
CA ASN A 479 9.61 -4.20 -10.78
C ASN A 479 9.35 -5.59 -11.37
N PRO A 480 10.20 -6.10 -12.29
CA PRO A 480 9.91 -7.31 -13.04
C PRO A 480 9.87 -8.57 -12.16
N GLU A 481 10.46 -8.54 -10.97
CA GLU A 481 10.38 -9.59 -9.97
C GLU A 481 9.03 -9.65 -9.25
N TRP A 482 8.21 -8.59 -9.28
CA TRP A 482 6.90 -8.57 -8.63
C TRP A 482 5.78 -9.15 -9.51
N PRO A 483 4.69 -9.65 -8.89
CA PRO A 483 3.48 -10.04 -9.61
C PRO A 483 2.75 -8.80 -10.15
N ILE A 484 2.39 -8.84 -11.44
CA ILE A 484 1.69 -7.74 -12.10
C ILE A 484 0.21 -8.06 -12.28
N ALA A 485 -0.65 -7.08 -12.05
CA ALA A 485 -2.05 -7.08 -12.47
C ALA A 485 -2.31 -5.87 -13.38
N ASN A 486 -2.84 -6.12 -14.57
CA ASN A 486 -3.27 -5.09 -15.50
C ASN A 486 -4.75 -4.81 -15.25
N VAL A 487 -5.09 -3.66 -14.67
CA VAL A 487 -6.43 -3.38 -14.14
C VAL A 487 -7.10 -2.22 -14.87
N VAL A 488 -8.32 -2.43 -15.34
CA VAL A 488 -9.21 -1.37 -15.83
C VAL A 488 -10.27 -1.09 -14.77
N LEU A 489 -10.40 0.17 -14.35
CA LEU A 489 -11.41 0.61 -13.38
C LEU A 489 -12.69 1.02 -14.09
N HIS A 490 -13.84 0.57 -13.60
CA HIS A 490 -15.12 0.84 -14.25
C HIS A 490 -15.62 2.25 -13.91
N GLY A 491 -15.85 3.10 -14.92
CA GLY A 491 -16.40 4.44 -14.73
C GLY A 491 -15.48 5.43 -14.01
N VAL A 492 -14.17 5.16 -13.95
CA VAL A 492 -13.18 6.03 -13.27
C VAL A 492 -12.04 6.36 -14.22
N THR A 493 -11.80 7.65 -14.47
CA THR A 493 -10.64 8.10 -15.24
C THR A 493 -9.35 8.07 -14.40
N ARG A 494 -8.19 8.10 -15.05
CA ARG A 494 -6.88 8.23 -14.39
C ARG A 494 -6.87 9.32 -13.33
N ASP A 495 -7.33 10.52 -13.71
CA ASP A 495 -7.19 11.70 -12.88
C ASP A 495 -8.21 11.74 -11.73
N GLN A 496 -9.41 11.21 -11.98
CA GLN A 496 -10.43 10.97 -10.96
C GLN A 496 -9.91 10.04 -9.86
N PHE A 497 -9.30 8.90 -10.25
CA PHE A 497 -8.77 7.93 -9.29
C PHE A 497 -7.63 8.52 -8.45
N MET A 498 -6.63 9.14 -9.08
CA MET A 498 -5.48 9.74 -8.38
C MET A 498 -5.87 10.86 -7.42
N ALA A 499 -6.89 11.66 -7.75
CA ALA A 499 -7.40 12.71 -6.88
C ALA A 499 -8.14 12.15 -5.65
N ARG A 500 -8.86 11.02 -5.83
CA ARG A 500 -9.69 10.41 -4.79
C ARG A 500 -8.90 9.49 -3.86
N HIS A 501 -8.13 8.55 -4.39
CA HIS A 501 -7.58 7.42 -3.64
C HIS A 501 -6.71 7.86 -2.45
N LYS A 502 -7.01 7.36 -1.25
CA LYS A 502 -6.43 7.84 0.02
C LYS A 502 -5.39 6.88 0.64
N ALA A 503 -4.74 6.08 -0.20
CA ALA A 503 -3.62 5.25 0.18
C ALA A 503 -2.82 4.84 -1.06
N ASN A 504 -1.60 4.36 -0.88
CA ASN A 504 -0.85 3.70 -1.95
C ASN A 504 -1.42 2.31 -2.30
N HIS A 505 -2.02 1.62 -1.32
CA HIS A 505 -2.59 0.30 -1.48
C HIS A 505 -4.07 0.31 -1.91
N ALA A 506 -4.48 -0.69 -2.68
CA ALA A 506 -5.88 -1.06 -2.94
C ALA A 506 -6.07 -2.56 -2.70
N GLN A 507 -7.13 -2.95 -2.00
CA GLN A 507 -7.47 -4.35 -1.76
C GLN A 507 -8.17 -4.94 -2.98
N THR A 508 -7.79 -6.16 -3.37
CA THR A 508 -8.32 -6.85 -4.54
C THR A 508 -8.80 -8.25 -4.19
N VAL A 509 -10.02 -8.59 -4.66
CA VAL A 509 -10.57 -9.94 -4.61
C VAL A 509 -11.33 -10.26 -5.90
N TYR A 510 -11.19 -11.49 -6.40
CA TYR A 510 -11.87 -11.95 -7.61
C TYR A 510 -13.29 -12.43 -7.34
N ALA A 511 -14.14 -12.29 -8.35
CA ALA A 511 -15.41 -12.98 -8.45
C ALA A 511 -15.49 -13.74 -9.79
N PRO A 512 -16.32 -14.80 -9.89
CA PRO A 512 -16.42 -15.62 -11.10
C PRO A 512 -16.92 -14.86 -12.34
N ASP A 513 -17.78 -13.87 -12.14
CA ASP A 513 -18.42 -13.06 -13.18
C ASP A 513 -18.92 -11.73 -12.61
N ALA A 514 -19.35 -10.83 -13.49
CA ALA A 514 -19.72 -9.47 -13.13
C ALA A 514 -20.97 -9.43 -12.23
N GLU A 515 -21.96 -10.29 -12.48
CA GLU A 515 -23.19 -10.35 -11.67
C GLU A 515 -22.88 -10.79 -10.23
N THR A 516 -22.03 -11.81 -10.08
CA THR A 516 -21.60 -12.31 -8.77
C THR A 516 -20.75 -11.29 -8.03
N ALA A 517 -19.90 -10.57 -8.76
CA ALA A 517 -19.09 -9.50 -8.20
C ALA A 517 -19.94 -8.35 -7.66
N ASP A 518 -21.00 -7.95 -8.38
CA ASP A 518 -21.92 -6.91 -7.93
C ASP A 518 -22.70 -7.35 -6.67
N LYS A 519 -23.16 -8.61 -6.62
CA LYS A 519 -23.78 -9.19 -5.42
C LYS A 519 -22.82 -9.21 -4.22
N ALA A 520 -21.58 -9.64 -4.44
CA ALA A 520 -20.57 -9.69 -3.39
C ALA A 520 -20.16 -8.29 -2.91
N LEU A 521 -20.08 -7.33 -3.82
CA LEU A 521 -19.90 -5.91 -3.50
C LEU A 521 -21.04 -5.39 -2.64
N LEU A 522 -22.30 -5.67 -3.00
CA LEU A 522 -23.48 -5.25 -2.22
C LEU A 522 -23.43 -5.82 -0.80
N ALA A 523 -23.15 -7.12 -0.65
CA ALA A 523 -23.00 -7.75 0.67
C ALA A 523 -21.86 -7.14 1.49
N LYS A 524 -20.71 -6.87 0.86
CA LYS A 524 -19.56 -6.19 1.48
C LYS A 524 -19.91 -4.77 1.91
N ALA A 525 -20.58 -4.00 1.06
CA ALA A 525 -21.04 -2.65 1.38
C ALA A 525 -22.06 -2.66 2.54
N ALA A 526 -23.00 -3.60 2.55
CA ALA A 526 -23.97 -3.78 3.62
C ALA A 526 -23.30 -4.13 4.96
N MET A 527 -22.25 -4.95 4.93
CA MET A 527 -21.47 -5.28 6.12
C MET A 527 -20.75 -4.05 6.67
N PHE A 528 -20.02 -3.30 5.83
CA PHE A 528 -19.34 -2.07 6.26
C PHE A 528 -20.31 -1.02 6.80
N ASP A 529 -21.43 -0.78 6.12
CA ASP A 529 -22.47 0.16 6.57
C ASP A 529 -23.01 -0.25 7.94
N LYS A 530 -23.29 -1.55 8.14
CA LYS A 530 -23.79 -2.06 9.43
C LYS A 530 -22.76 -1.95 10.55
N LEU A 531 -21.47 -2.08 10.25
CA LEU A 531 -20.37 -1.84 11.20
C LEU A 531 -20.21 -0.35 11.55
N GLY A 532 -20.84 0.57 10.82
CA GLY A 532 -20.73 2.01 11.04
C GLY A 532 -19.55 2.65 10.31
N VAL A 533 -18.95 1.95 9.33
CA VAL A 533 -17.93 2.51 8.43
C VAL A 533 -18.64 3.31 7.34
N ARG A 534 -18.18 4.53 7.04
CA ARG A 534 -18.78 5.35 5.98
C ARG A 534 -18.41 4.77 4.61
N VAL A 535 -19.40 4.23 3.90
CA VAL A 535 -19.20 3.62 2.58
C VAL A 535 -19.37 4.65 1.46
N ASN A 536 -18.37 4.71 0.59
CA ASN A 536 -18.40 5.47 -0.66
C ASN A 536 -18.30 4.49 -1.84
N LEU A 537 -19.16 4.67 -2.83
CA LEU A 537 -19.13 3.93 -4.09
C LEU A 537 -18.38 4.77 -5.11
N VAL A 538 -17.42 4.15 -5.79
CA VAL A 538 -16.50 4.83 -6.70
C VAL A 538 -16.65 4.23 -8.11
N GLY A 539 -16.96 5.07 -9.09
CA GLY A 539 -17.17 4.66 -10.48
C GLY A 539 -18.51 3.97 -10.74
N ASP A 540 -18.51 3.09 -11.74
CA ASP A 540 -19.68 2.32 -12.16
C ASP A 540 -19.87 1.12 -11.23
N VAL A 541 -20.70 1.32 -10.21
CA VAL A 541 -21.04 0.30 -9.22
C VAL A 541 -22.55 0.10 -9.18
N ALA A 542 -23.01 -1.14 -9.35
CA ALA A 542 -24.41 -1.53 -9.13
C ALA A 542 -24.63 -1.89 -7.65
N VAL A 543 -25.52 -1.16 -6.97
CA VAL A 543 -26.00 -1.48 -5.61
C VAL A 543 -27.50 -1.37 -5.52
#